data_AF-A0A7V9IUT9-F1
#
_entry.id   AF-A0A7V9IUT9-F1
#
_cell.length_a   1.000
_cell.length_b   1.000
_cell.length_c   1.000
_cell.angle_alpha   90.00
_cell.angle_beta   90.00
_cell.angle_gamma   90.00
#
_symmetry.space_group_name_H-M   'P 1'
#
loop_
_entity.id
_entity.type
_entity.pdbx_description
1 polymer ?
#
loop_
_entity_poly.entity_id
_entity_poly.type
_entity_poly.pdbx_seq_one_letter_code
_entity_poly.pdbx_strand_id
1 'polypeptide(L)' 'MSDEVDRLLEAWHRERPELDVSPMGVLSRVSRLARHLDRARSQAYGAHELESWEFDVLSALR' A
#
# COMPACT_ATOMS: atom_id res chain seq x y z
N MET A 1 -0.94 -17.64 8.02
CA MET A 1 0.28 -16.82 8.08
C MET A 1 -0.09 -15.47 8.65
N SER A 2 0.63 -14.96 9.64
CA SER A 2 0.44 -13.63 10.23
C SER A 2 1.43 -12.65 9.62
N ASP A 3 0.97 -11.43 9.30
CA ASP A 3 1.78 -10.35 8.76
C ASP A 3 2.02 -9.20 9.75
N GLU A 4 2.70 -8.15 9.31
CA GLU A 4 3.01 -6.98 10.15
C GLU A 4 1.74 -6.22 10.61
N VAL A 5 0.67 -6.25 9.80
CA VAL A 5 -0.58 -5.59 10.15
C VAL A 5 -1.28 -6.35 11.27
N ASP A 6 -1.22 -7.69 11.29
CA ASP A 6 -1.73 -8.47 12.42
C ASP A 6 -1.04 -8.09 13.74
N ARG A 7 0.29 -7.94 13.73
CA ARG A 7 1.05 -7.52 14.92
C ARG A 7 0.65 -6.11 15.39
N LEU A 8 0.37 -5.20 14.46
CA LEU A 8 -0.13 -3.86 14.77
C LEU A 8 -1.51 -3.89 15.40
N LEU A 9 -2.43 -4.70 14.86
CA LEU A 9 -3.78 -4.85 15.40
C LEU A 9 -3.76 -5.50 16.79
N GLU A 10 -2.92 -6.52 17.00
CA GLU A 10 -2.71 -7.15 18.30
C GLU A 10 -2.15 -6.17 19.34
N ALA A 11 -1.21 -5.30 18.94
CA ALA A 11 -0.71 -4.25 19.80
C ALA A 11 -1.82 -3.28 20.22
N TRP A 12 -2.63 -2.81 19.27
CA TRP A 12 -3.77 -1.93 19.58
C TRP A 12 -4.79 -2.59 20.50
N HIS A 13 -5.11 -3.86 20.26
CA HIS A 13 -6.04 -4.59 21.11
C HIS A 13 -5.53 -4.73 22.56
N ARG A 14 -4.22 -4.90 22.75
CA ARG A 14 -3.60 -4.95 24.08
C ARG A 14 -3.61 -3.59 24.77
N GLU A 15 -3.28 -2.51 24.05
CA GLU A 15 -3.14 -1.18 24.65
C GLU A 15 -4.49 -0.48 24.85
N ARG A 16 -5.45 -0.68 23.93
CA ARG A 16 -6.76 0.01 23.89
C ARG A 16 -7.87 -0.96 23.46
N PRO A 17 -8.23 -1.93 24.31
CA PRO A 17 -9.19 -3.00 23.97
C PRO A 17 -10.60 -2.48 23.63
N GLU A 18 -10.94 -1.26 24.02
CA GLU A 18 -12.23 -0.62 23.74
C GLU A 18 -12.36 -0.05 22.32
N LEU A 19 -11.26 0.08 21.58
CA LEU A 19 -11.27 0.63 20.22
C LEU A 19 -11.43 -0.48 19.18
N ASP A 20 -12.43 -0.33 18.31
CA ASP A 20 -12.54 -1.14 17.10
C ASP A 20 -11.57 -0.62 16.03
N VAL A 21 -10.41 -1.26 15.94
CA VAL A 21 -9.38 -0.99 14.93
C VAL A 21 -9.44 -1.94 13.74
N SER A 22 -10.47 -2.80 13.65
CA SER A 22 -10.60 -3.77 12.56
C SER A 22 -10.58 -3.13 11.15
N PRO A 23 -11.15 -1.92 10.91
CA PRO A 23 -11.06 -1.30 9.57
C PRO A 23 -9.63 -0.96 9.15
N MET A 24 -8.73 -0.70 10.11
CA MET A 24 -7.31 -0.43 9.83
C MET A 24 -6.61 -1.66 9.24
N GLY A 25 -7.12 -2.86 9.48
CA GLY A 25 -6.55 -4.09 8.95
C GLY A 25 -6.54 -4.16 7.42
N VAL A 26 -7.66 -3.83 6.78
CA VAL A 26 -7.76 -3.80 5.32
C VAL A 26 -7.02 -2.58 4.77
N LEU A 27 -7.28 -1.40 5.34
CA LEU A 27 -6.67 -0.15 4.89
C LEU A 27 -5.13 -0.22 4.91
N SER A 28 -4.55 -0.70 6.01
CA SER A 28 -3.09 -0.80 6.16
C SER A 28 -2.47 -1.75 5.15
N ARG A 29 -3.13 -2.89 4.87
CA ARG A 29 -2.64 -3.86 3.88
C ARG A 29 -2.71 -3.31 2.47
N VAL A 30 -3.84 -2.69 2.10
CA VAL A 30 -4.01 -2.06 0.79
C VAL A 30 -2.97 -0.95 0.59
N SER A 31 -2.75 -0.08 1.57
CA SER A 31 -1.73 0.97 1.47
C SER A 31 -0.31 0.42 1.35
N ARG A 32 0.02 -0.68 2.04
CA ARG A 32 1.32 -1.36 1.91
C ARG A 32 1.48 -1.97 0.53
N LEU A 33 0.46 -2.68 0.03
CA LEU A 33 0.44 -3.24 -1.33
C LEU A 33 0.59 -2.15 -2.39
N ALA A 34 -0.13 -1.03 -2.26
CA ALA A 34 0.00 0.12 -3.14
C ALA A 34 1.45 0.61 -3.21
N ARG A 35 2.12 0.78 -2.07
CA ARG A 35 3.56 1.15 -2.03
C ARG A 35 4.48 0.13 -2.69
N HIS A 36 4.13 -1.16 -2.70
CA HIS A 36 4.90 -2.17 -3.43
C HIS A 36 4.66 -2.06 -4.94
N LEU A 37 3.41 -1.84 -5.35
CA LEU A 37 3.04 -1.63 -6.75
C LEU A 37 3.65 -0.35 -7.31
N ASP A 38 3.64 0.77 -6.57
CA ASP A 38 4.23 2.03 -6.99
C ASP A 38 5.73 1.89 -7.29
N ARG A 39 6.45 1.15 -6.43
CA ARG A 39 7.88 0.84 -6.66
C ARG A 39 8.09 -0.03 -7.88
N ALA A 40 7.27 -1.07 -8.05
CA ALA A 40 7.35 -1.95 -9.22
C ALA A 40 7.05 -1.19 -10.53
N ARG A 41 6.04 -0.31 -10.51
CA ARG A 41 5.69 0.58 -11.62
C ARG A 41 6.83 1.53 -11.96
N SER A 42 7.36 2.24 -10.97
CA SER A 42 8.50 3.16 -11.17
C SER A 42 9.72 2.44 -11.76
N GLN A 43 10.04 1.24 -11.30
CA GLN A 43 11.13 0.43 -11.88
C GLN A 43 10.85 0.03 -13.34
N ALA A 44 9.62 -0.40 -13.64
CA ALA A 44 9.24 -0.78 -14.99
C ALA A 44 9.26 0.40 -15.97
N TYR A 45 8.79 1.58 -15.56
CA TYR A 45 8.82 2.79 -16.38
C TYR A 45 10.23 3.35 -16.54
N GLY A 46 11.04 3.31 -15.49
CA GLY A 46 12.44 3.75 -15.54
C GLY A 46 13.28 2.97 -16.55
N ALA A 47 12.96 1.70 -16.81
CA ALA A 47 13.58 0.91 -17.89
C ALA A 47 13.32 1.47 -19.30
N HIS A 48 12.34 2.37 -19.42
CA HIS A 48 11.95 3.05 -20.65
C HIS A 48 12.14 4.57 -20.57
N GLU A 49 12.96 5.05 -19.61
CA GLU A 49 13.21 6.48 -19.39
C GLU A 49 11.93 7.30 -19.11
N LEU A 50 10.92 6.66 -18.50
CA LEU A 50 9.65 7.28 -18.15
C LEU A 50 9.48 7.41 -16.63
N GLU A 51 8.99 8.56 -16.21
CA GLU A 51 8.47 8.78 -14.87
C GLU A 51 7.03 8.26 -14.75
N SER A 52 6.61 7.93 -13.52
CA SER A 52 5.27 7.36 -13.28
C SER A 52 4.14 8.30 -13.71
N TRP A 53 4.32 9.61 -13.51
CA TRP A 53 3.34 10.61 -13.92
C TRP A 53 3.25 10.76 -15.45
N GLU A 54 4.36 10.57 -16.18
CA GLU A 54 4.37 10.60 -17.65
C GLU A 54 3.58 9.43 -18.21
N PHE A 55 3.73 8.25 -17.62
CA PHE A 55 2.91 7.09 -17.96
C PHE A 55 1.42 7.36 -17.72
N ASP A 56 1.05 7.98 -16.61
CA ASP A 56 -0.34 8.29 -16.29
C ASP A 56 -0.94 9.27 -17.31
N VAL A 57 -0.19 10.31 -17.72
CA VAL A 57 -0.58 11.24 -18.78
C VAL A 57 -0.75 10.52 -20.12
N LEU A 58 0.23 9.72 -20.53
CA LEU A 58 0.17 8.97 -21.80
C LEU A 58 -0.99 7.96 -21.84
N SER A 59 -1.34 7.37 -20.69
CA SER A 59 -2.45 6.42 -20.57
C SER A 59 -3.81 7.11 -20.67
N ALA A 60 -3.95 8.32 -20.14
CA ALA A 60 -5.19 9.09 -20.20
C ALA A 60 -5.52 9.62 -21.61
N LEU A 61 -4.55 9.63 -22.52
CA LEU A 61 -4.71 10.07 -23.91
C LEU A 61 -5.13 8.93 -24.87
N ARG A 62 -5.25 7.70 -24.39
CA ARG A 62 -5.77 6.54 -25.13
C ARG A 62 -7.21 6.25 -24.76
#